data_AF-A0A699ULJ9-F1
#
_entry.id   AF-A0A699ULJ9-F1
#
_cell.length_a   1.000
_cell.length_b   1.000
_cell.length_c   1.000
_cell.angle_alpha   90.00
_cell.angle_beta   90.00
_cell.angle_gamma   90.00
#
_symmetry.space_group_name_H-M   'P 1'
#
loop_
_entity.id
_entity.type
_entity.pdbx_description
1 polymer ?
#
loop_
_entity_poly.entity_id
_entity_poly.type
_entity_poly.pdbx_seq_one_letter_code
_entity_poly.pdbx_strand_id
1 'polypeptide(L)' 'KLCSAPILALLEGSEDFVAYYDASIKGLGAVLMQRDKVISYSSRQLKILEKNYMTHDLELGVVVFALKL' A
#
# COMPACT_ATOMS: atom_id res chain seq x y z
N LYS A 1 14.39 -8.21 -2.09
CA LYS A 1 13.78 -9.54 -2.29
C LYS A 1 13.41 -10.05 -0.91
N LEU A 2 12.12 -10.23 -0.60
CA LEU A 2 11.75 -10.85 0.68
C LEU A 2 12.13 -12.33 0.61
N CYS A 3 13.01 -12.78 1.50
CA CYS A 3 13.48 -14.16 1.53
C CYS A 3 12.48 -15.10 2.24
N SER A 4 11.49 -14.53 2.92
CA SER A 4 10.45 -15.23 3.69
C SER A 4 9.12 -14.48 3.60
N ALA A 5 8.02 -15.20 3.77
CA ALA A 5 6.70 -14.58 3.90
C ALA A 5 6.65 -13.73 5.19
N PRO A 6 6.17 -12.48 5.13
CA PRO A 6 6.01 -11.66 6.33
C PRO A 6 4.88 -12.22 7.20
N ILE A 7 5.03 -12.12 8.52
CA ILE A 7 4.00 -12.51 9.49
C ILE A 7 2.98 -11.37 9.55
N LEU A 8 1.72 -11.68 9.27
CA LEU A 8 0.61 -10.74 9.37
C LEU A 8 -0.14 -10.93 10.68
N ALA A 9 -0.56 -9.84 11.30
CA ALA A 9 -1.45 -9.86 12.45
C ALA A 9 -2.91 -9.74 12.01
N LEU A 10 -3.80 -10.33 12.81
CA LEU A 10 -5.24 -10.14 12.66
C LEU A 10 -5.64 -8.75 13.13
N LEU A 11 -6.72 -8.22 12.54
CA LEU A 11 -7.36 -6.98 12.99
C LEU A 11 -7.78 -7.11 14.45
N GLU A 12 -7.43 -6.12 15.27
CA GLU A 12 -7.72 -6.14 16.70
C GLU A 12 -8.71 -5.02 17.05
N GLY A 13 -10.00 -5.34 17.13
CA GLY A 13 -11.02 -4.35 17.49
C GLY A 13 -11.20 -3.23 16.45
N SER A 14 -11.46 -2.01 16.92
CA SER A 14 -11.79 -0.83 16.11
C SER A 14 -10.80 0.32 16.33
N GLU A 15 -9.53 -0.02 16.48
CA GLU A 15 -8.51 1.00 16.75
C GLU A 15 -8.06 1.67 15.47
N ASP A 16 -7.31 2.76 15.65
CA ASP A 16 -6.79 3.52 14.54
C ASP A 16 -5.79 2.70 13.72
N PHE A 17 -5.94 2.83 12.41
CA PHE A 17 -5.03 2.24 11.43
C PHE A 17 -4.06 3.29 10.91
N VAL A 18 -2.84 2.85 10.62
CA VAL A 18 -1.84 3.65 9.93
C VAL A 18 -1.55 2.98 8.59
N ALA A 19 -1.79 3.71 7.50
CA ALA A 19 -1.46 3.27 6.16
C ALA A 19 -0.15 3.93 5.70
N TYR A 20 0.84 3.11 5.38
CA TYR A 20 2.05 3.55 4.68
C TYR A 20 1.90 3.23 3.20
N TYR A 21 2.31 4.14 2.34
CA TYR A 21 2.17 3.97 0.90
C TYR A 21 3.38 4.52 0.16
N ASP A 22 3.66 3.91 -1.00
CA ASP A 22 4.70 4.33 -1.91
C ASP A 22 4.27 4.16 -3.37
N ALA A 23 4.63 5.13 -4.19
CA ALA A 23 4.33 5.14 -5.62
C ALA A 23 5.64 5.15 -6.41
N SER A 24 5.72 4.27 -7.40
CA SER A 24 6.85 4.22 -8.32
C SER A 24 6.37 4.10 -9.76
N ILE A 25 7.28 4.36 -10.71
CA ILE A 25 7.03 4.14 -12.14
C ILE A 25 6.66 2.68 -12.50
N LYS A 26 6.87 1.73 -11.58
CA LYS A 26 6.58 0.30 -11.79
C LYS A 26 5.24 -0.12 -11.19
N GLY A 27 4.80 0.53 -10.11
CA GLY A 27 3.63 0.10 -9.36
C GLY A 27 3.36 0.95 -8.14
N LEU A 28 2.20 0.67 -7.54
CA LEU A 28 1.71 1.25 -6.30
C LEU A 28 1.83 0.20 -5.20
N GLY A 29 2.31 0.61 -4.03
CA GLY A 29 2.43 -0.22 -2.84
C GLY A 29 1.82 0.44 -1.63
N ALA A 30 1.16 -0.34 -0.79
CA ALA A 30 0.60 0.11 0.48
C ALA A 30 0.69 -0.99 1.55
N VAL A 31 0.86 -0.55 2.79
CA VAL A 31 0.95 -1.39 3.99
C VAL A 31 -0.02 -0.83 5.03
N LEU A 32 -0.90 -1.68 5.53
CA LEU A 32 -1.81 -1.34 6.62
C LEU A 32 -1.23 -1.85 7.94
N MET A 33 -1.11 -0.97 8.93
CA MET A 33 -0.56 -1.27 10.25
C MET A 33 -1.51 -0.86 11.37
N GLN A 34 -1.46 -1.61 12.47
CA GLN A 34 -2.20 -1.34 13.69
C GLN A 34 -1.30 -1.68 14.90
N ARG A 35 -1.11 -0.76 15.85
CA ARG A 35 -0.22 -0.95 17.03
C ARG A 35 1.15 -1.55 16.66
N ASP A 36 1.80 -0.98 15.64
CA ASP A 36 3.10 -1.45 15.10
C ASP A 36 3.12 -2.86 14.48
N LYS A 37 1.95 -3.51 14.35
CA LYS A 37 1.81 -4.79 13.66
C LYS A 37 1.32 -4.57 12.24
N VAL A 38 1.88 -5.33 11.29
CA VAL A 38 1.42 -5.30 9.91
C VAL A 38 0.19 -6.19 9.76
N ILE A 39 -0.89 -5.62 9.25
CA ILE A 39 -2.16 -6.31 8.98
C ILE A 39 -2.19 -6.84 7.56
N SER A 40 -1.82 -5.99 6.60
CA SER A 40 -1.92 -6.33 5.18
C SER A 40 -0.86 -5.61 4.36
N TYR A 41 -0.37 -6.30 3.33
CA TYR A 41 0.38 -5.71 2.23
C TYR A 41 -0.48 -5.76 0.99
N SER A 42 -0.53 -4.65 0.26
CA SER A 42 -1.14 -4.63 -1.05
C SER A 42 -0.26 -3.89 -2.03
N SER A 43 -0.14 -4.45 -3.21
CA SER A 43 0.59 -3.82 -4.29
C SER A 43 -0.01 -4.22 -5.61
N ARG A 44 0.11 -3.33 -6.59
CA ARG A 44 -0.25 -3.62 -7.98
C ARG A 44 0.68 -2.91 -8.93
N GLN A 45 0.89 -3.51 -10.10
CA GLN A 45 1.55 -2.82 -11.20
C GLN A 45 0.67 -1.68 -11.73
N LEU A 46 1.32 -0.65 -12.27
CA LEU A 46 0.61 0.43 -12.95
C LEU A 46 -0.09 -0.09 -14.21
N LYS A 47 -1.33 0.36 -14.42
CA LYS A 47 -2.01 0.18 -15.69
C LYS A 47 -1.27 0.96 -16.78
N ILE A 48 -1.42 0.54 -18.03
CA ILE A 48 -0.76 1.17 -19.19
C ILE A 48 -1.02 2.69 -19.23
N LEU A 49 -2.23 3.13 -18.88
CA LEU A 49 -2.59 4.55 -18.83
C LEU A 49 -1.94 5.30 -17.67
N GLU A 50 -1.77 4.64 -16.53
CA GLU A 50 -1.18 5.23 -15.32
C GLU A 50 0.35 5.40 -15.46
N LYS A 51 1.00 4.65 -16.36
CA LYS A 51 2.45 4.76 -16.60
C LYS A 51 2.90 6.13 -17.12
N ASN A 52 1.98 6.87 -17.74
CA ASN A 52 2.25 8.21 -18.29
C ASN A 52 1.91 9.33 -17.30
N TYR A 53 1.40 9.01 -16.11
CA TYR A 53 1.06 9.99 -15.09
C TYR A 53 2.34 10.60 -14.49
N MET A 54 2.26 11.87 -14.10
CA MET A 54 3.35 12.50 -13.37
C MET A 54 3.43 11.93 -11.96
N THR A 55 4.58 12.11 -11.30
CA THR A 55 4.81 11.58 -9.94
C THR A 55 3.73 12.01 -8.95
N HIS A 56 3.29 13.27 -8.99
CA HIS A 56 2.25 13.78 -8.10
C HIS A 56 0.88 13.08 -8.30
N ASP A 57 0.54 12.72 -9.54
CA ASP A 57 -0.68 11.97 -9.84
C ASP A 57 -0.57 10.51 -9.36
N LEU A 58 0.62 9.92 -9.45
CA LEU A 58 0.90 8.58 -8.92
C LEU A 58 0.85 8.55 -7.39
N GLU A 59 1.34 9.61 -6.72
CA GLU A 59 1.22 9.81 -5.27
C GLU A 59 -0.25 9.88 -4.85
N LEU A 60 -1.08 10.64 -5.56
CA LEU A 60 -2.52 10.65 -5.31
C LEU A 60 -3.15 9.26 -5.56
N GLY A 61 -2.73 8.60 -6.63
CA GLY A 61 -3.19 7.26 -6.98
C GLY A 61 -2.89 6.22 -5.91
N VAL A 62 -1.73 6.28 -5.26
CA VAL A 62 -1.39 5.35 -4.16
C VAL A 62 -2.21 5.65 -2.90
N VAL A 63 -2.53 6.91 -2.60
CA VAL A 63 -3.40 7.26 -1.47
C VAL A 63 -4.80 6.67 -1.66
N VAL A 64 -5.40 6.86 -2.84
CA VAL A 64 -6.72 6.29 -3.16
C VAL A 64 -6.68 4.76 -3.13
N PHE A 65 -5.58 4.16 -3.60
CA PHE A 65 -5.38 2.71 -3.54
C PHE A 65 -5.28 2.21 -2.10
N ALA A 66 -4.53 2.90 -1.24
CA ALA A 66 -4.35 2.56 0.16
C ALA A 66 -5.65 2.69 0.97
N LEU A 67 -6.48 3.70 0.67
CA LEU A 67 -7.79 3.88 1.31
C LEU A 67 -8.82 2.82 0.92
N LYS A 68 -8.59 2.09 -0.18
CA LYS A 68 -9.48 1.02 -0.65
C LYS A 68 -9.12 -0.35 -0.07
N LEU A 69 -8.02 -0.44 0.67
CA LEU A 69 -7.62 -1.65 1.39
C LEU A 69 -8.56 -1.98 2.53
#